data_AF-A0A830GML1-F1
#
_entry.id   AF-A0A830GML1-F1
#
_cell.length_a   1.000
_cell.length_b   1.000
_cell.length_c   1.000
_cell.angle_alpha   90.00
_cell.angle_beta   90.00
_cell.angle_gamma   90.00
#
_symmetry.space_group_name_H-M   'P 1'
#
loop_
_entity.id
_entity.type
_entity.pdbx_description
1 polymer ?
#
loop_
_entity_poly.entity_id
_entity_poly.type
_entity_poly.pdbx_seq_one_letter_code
_entity_poly.pdbx_strand_id
1 'polypeptide(L)'
;MDATHDADELDVSRSEHDDGWTVAVDLHPVDDDAVTVELLGDTAVVAVDTALYHTEYDVSLPAADGTASLNNGVLVVSGDA
;
A
#
# COMPACT_ATOMS: atom_id res chain seq x y z
N MET A 1 13.01 -5.83 -18.33
CA MET A 1 13.41 -4.69 -17.49
C MET A 1 12.60 -4.86 -16.25
N ASP A 2 13.25 -5.33 -15.18
CA ASP A 2 12.66 -5.53 -13.87
C ASP A 2 12.65 -4.15 -13.23
N ALA A 3 11.46 -3.58 -13.02
CA ALA A 3 11.28 -2.29 -12.37
C ALA A 3 10.60 -2.57 -11.04
N THR A 4 11.38 -2.98 -10.06
CA THR A 4 11.01 -2.76 -8.66
C THR A 4 11.08 -1.24 -8.49
N HIS A 5 9.95 -0.55 -8.62
CA HIS A 5 9.85 0.83 -8.16
C HIS A 5 9.81 0.76 -6.64
N ASP A 6 10.97 1.00 -6.03
CA ASP A 6 11.08 1.21 -4.60
C ASP A 6 10.01 2.24 -4.16
N ALA A 7 9.38 1.99 -3.01
CA ALA A 7 8.29 2.81 -2.45
C ALA A 7 8.61 4.32 -2.27
N ASP A 8 9.82 4.77 -2.61
CA ASP A 8 10.30 6.15 -2.58
C ASP A 8 9.49 7.14 -3.46
N GLU A 9 8.67 6.68 -4.41
CA GLU A 9 7.78 7.55 -5.20
C GLU A 9 6.41 7.82 -4.56
N LEU A 10 6.03 7.06 -3.53
CA LEU A 10 4.74 7.21 -2.87
C LEU A 10 4.88 7.96 -1.55
N ASP A 11 3.93 8.85 -1.25
CA ASP A 11 3.85 9.48 0.06
C ASP A 11 3.32 8.46 1.08
N VAL A 12 4.23 7.90 1.89
CA VAL A 12 3.92 6.91 2.92
C VAL A 12 3.96 7.55 4.32
N SER A 13 2.86 7.39 5.07
CA SER A 13 2.76 7.76 6.47
C SER A 13 2.60 6.53 7.36
N ARG A 14 3.41 6.42 8.41
CA ARG A 14 3.38 5.31 9.37
C ARG A 14 3.11 5.83 10.77
N SER A 15 2.20 5.18 11.47
CA SER A 15 1.85 5.45 12.86
C SER A 15 1.75 4.14 13.64
N GLU A 16 2.46 4.07 14.77
CA GLU A 16 2.46 2.92 15.68
C GLU A 16 1.97 3.40 17.05
N HIS A 17 1.08 2.62 17.64
CA HIS A 17 0.42 2.86 18.92
C HIS A 17 0.52 1.59 19.79
N ASP A 18 0.23 1.70 21.08
CA ASP A 18 0.27 0.54 21.99
C ASP A 18 -0.72 -0.58 21.59
N ASP A 19 -1.81 -0.23 20.92
CA ASP A 19 -2.88 -1.15 20.51
C ASP A 19 -2.84 -1.52 19.01
N GLY A 20 -1.77 -1.17 18.29
CA GLY A 20 -1.62 -1.52 16.87
C GLY A 20 -0.89 -0.49 16.02
N TRP A 21 -1.01 -0.64 14.71
CA TRP A 21 -0.28 0.18 13.74
C TRP A 21 -1.14 0.53 12.53
N THR A 22 -0.72 1.58 11.83
CA THR A 22 -1.35 2.03 10.58
C THR A 22 -0.28 2.55 9.62
N VAL A 23 -0.37 2.12 8.36
CA VAL A 23 0.38 2.62 7.23
C VAL A 23 -0.62 3.20 6.22
N ALA A 24 -0.47 4.48 5.87
CA ALA A 24 -1.24 5.14 4.84
C ALA A 24 -0.33 5.47 3.66
N VAL A 25 -0.80 5.20 2.44
CA VAL A 25 -0.05 5.39 1.20
C VAL A 25 -0.91 6.17 0.23
N ASP A 26 -0.41 7.31 -0.24
CA ASP A 26 -1.06 8.08 -1.31
C ASP A 26 -0.66 7.49 -2.67
N LEU A 27 -1.61 6.90 -3.38
CA LEU A 27 -1.44 6.32 -4.72
C LEU A 27 -1.75 7.31 -5.83
N HIS A 28 -1.85 8.61 -5.52
CA HIS A 28 -2.38 9.65 -6.39
C HIS A 28 -3.84 9.34 -6.81
N PRO A 29 -4.51 10.22 -7.59
CA PRO A 29 -5.87 9.97 -8.04
C PRO A 29 -5.94 8.73 -8.94
N VAL A 30 -6.41 7.63 -8.38
CA VAL A 30 -6.66 6.36 -9.06
C VAL A 30 -7.99 5.78 -8.60
N ASP A 31 -8.75 5.21 -9.53
CA ASP A 31 -9.99 4.48 -9.23
C ASP A 31 -9.67 3.22 -8.44
N ASP A 32 -10.52 2.86 -7.47
CA ASP A 32 -10.29 1.70 -6.62
C ASP A 32 -10.25 0.36 -7.37
N ASP A 33 -11.04 0.23 -8.44
CA ASP A 33 -11.07 -0.97 -9.30
C ASP A 33 -9.77 -1.18 -10.09
N ALA A 34 -8.95 -0.12 -10.24
CA ALA A 34 -7.65 -0.18 -10.91
C ALA A 34 -6.51 -0.59 -9.97
N VAL A 35 -6.77 -0.81 -8.68
CA VAL A 35 -5.76 -1.11 -7.68
C VAL A 35 -5.99 -2.50 -7.08
N THR A 36 -4.96 -3.33 -7.11
CA THR A 36 -4.93 -4.61 -6.40
C THR A 36 -3.93 -4.54 -5.26
N VAL A 37 -4.34 -4.99 -4.08
CA VAL A 37 -3.48 -5.03 -2.88
C VAL A 37 -3.38 -6.46 -2.38
N GLU A 38 -2.15 -6.94 -2.24
CA GLU A 38 -1.86 -8.25 -1.66
C GLU A 38 -0.97 -8.09 -0.44
N LEU A 39 -1.37 -8.71 0.68
CA LEU A 39 -0.60 -8.69 1.92
C LEU A 39 0.22 -9.98 2.01
N LEU A 40 1.54 -9.84 1.95
CA LEU A 40 2.53 -10.92 1.96
C LEU A 40 3.43 -10.76 3.19
N GLY A 41 3.03 -11.35 4.31
CA GLY A 41 3.76 -11.19 5.58
C GLY A 41 3.78 -9.72 5.99
N ASP A 42 4.98 -9.17 6.16
CA ASP A 42 5.23 -7.75 6.48
C ASP A 42 5.32 -6.83 5.25
N THR A 43 4.86 -7.26 4.07
CA THR A 43 4.82 -6.42 2.86
C THR A 43 3.40 -6.32 2.29
N ALA A 44 2.98 -5.12 1.92
CA ALA A 44 1.83 -4.90 1.04
C ALA A 44 2.34 -4.66 -0.39
N VAL A 45 2.01 -5.56 -1.31
CA VAL A 45 2.26 -5.39 -2.74
C VAL A 45 1.07 -4.66 -3.34
N VAL A 46 1.30 -3.52 -3.96
CA VAL A 46 0.28 -2.65 -4.53
C VAL A 46 0.48 -2.56 -6.03
N ALA A 47 -0.41 -3.18 -6.80
CA ALA A 47 -0.42 -3.09 -8.25
C ALA A 47 -1.46 -2.07 -8.71
N VAL A 48 -1.05 -1.15 -9.57
CA VAL A 48 -1.90 -0.15 -10.22
C VAL A 48 -1.96 -0.44 -11.70
N ASP A 49 -3.13 -0.81 -12.21
CA ASP A 49 -3.38 -1.12 -13.61
C ASP A 49 -4.42 -0.15 -14.19
N THR A 50 -3.94 0.83 -14.96
CA THR A 50 -4.80 1.81 -15.64
C THR A 50 -4.64 1.69 -17.15
N ALA A 51 -5.55 2.32 -17.89
CA ALA A 51 -5.42 2.42 -19.35
C ALA A 51 -4.16 3.17 -19.82
N LEU A 52 -3.51 3.96 -18.95
CA LEU A 52 -2.38 4.82 -19.28
C LEU A 52 -1.04 4.22 -18.83
N TYR A 53 -1.03 3.50 -17.71
CA TYR A 53 0.18 2.93 -17.12
C TYR A 53 -0.15 1.73 -16.23
N HIS A 54 0.85 0.87 -16.08
CA HIS A 54 0.87 -0.26 -15.16
C HIS A 54 2.13 -0.15 -14.30
N THR A 55 2.00 -0.27 -12.99
CA THR A 55 3.13 -0.20 -12.05
C THR A 55 2.83 -0.99 -10.78
N GLU A 56 3.87 -1.40 -10.08
CA GLU A 56 3.82 -2.14 -8.82
C GLU A 56 4.69 -1.43 -7.78
N TYR A 57 4.26 -1.47 -6.53
CA TYR A 57 4.96 -0.90 -5.38
C TYR A 57 4.98 -1.88 -4.21
N ASP A 58 6.14 -2.03 -3.59
CA ASP A 58 6.33 -2.83 -2.37
C ASP A 58 6.32 -1.93 -1.14
N VAL A 59 5.27 -2.01 -0.32
CA VAL A 59 5.15 -1.20 0.90
C VAL A 59 5.47 -2.04 2.13
N SER A 60 6.52 -1.68 2.85
CA SER A 60 6.89 -2.34 4.11
C SER A 60 5.91 -2.01 5.24
N LEU A 61 5.47 -3.04 5.93
CA LEU A 61 4.55 -2.98 7.06
C LEU A 61 5.28 -3.23 8.38
N PRO A 62 4.73 -2.73 9.51
CA PRO A 62 5.26 -3.00 10.85
C PRO A 62 5.20 -4.48 11.25
N ALA A 63 4.14 -5.18 10.85
CA ALA A 63 3.89 -6.58 11.16
C ALA A 63 3.00 -7.23 10.09
N ALA A 64 2.89 -8.56 10.15
CA ALA A 64 1.97 -9.33 9.32
C ALA A 64 0.51 -9.19 9.78
N ASP A 65 -0.41 -9.79 9.03
CA ASP A 65 -1.83 -9.91 9.39
C ASP A 65 -2.60 -8.58 9.43
N GLY A 66 -2.14 -7.58 8.67
CA GLY A 66 -2.86 -6.34 8.48
C GLY A 66 -4.17 -6.50 7.70
N THR A 67 -5.01 -5.48 7.74
CA THR A 67 -6.18 -5.32 6.88
C THR A 67 -6.00 -4.07 6.03
N ALA A 68 -6.21 -4.21 4.72
CA ALA A 68 -6.11 -3.13 3.76
C ALA A 68 -7.50 -2.56 3.42
N SER A 69 -7.57 -1.24 3.26
CA SER A 69 -8.72 -0.52 2.73
C SER A 69 -8.24 0.58 1.79
N LEU A 70 -8.90 0.72 0.66
CA LEU A 70 -8.61 1.77 -0.31
C LEU A 70 -9.75 2.78 -0.33
N ASN A 71 -9.42 4.08 -0.28
CA ASN A 71 -10.41 5.14 -0.34
C ASN A 71 -9.86 6.36 -1.06
N ASN A 72 -10.45 6.71 -2.21
CA ASN A 72 -10.09 7.90 -2.98
C ASN A 72 -8.58 8.01 -3.28
N GLY A 73 -7.94 6.93 -3.71
CA GLY A 73 -6.51 6.89 -3.99
C GLY A 73 -5.60 6.78 -2.77
N VAL A 74 -6.15 6.67 -1.55
CA VAL A 74 -5.37 6.44 -0.34
C VAL A 74 -5.56 5.00 0.14
N LEU A 75 -4.49 4.23 0.11
CA LEU A 75 -4.43 2.91 0.73
C LEU A 75 -4.12 3.06 2.22
N VAL A 76 -4.95 2.45 3.07
CA VAL A 76 -4.71 2.35 4.50
C VAL A 76 -4.58 0.87 4.85
N VAL A 77 -3.44 0.50 5.41
CA VAL A 77 -3.19 -0.83 5.99
C VAL A 77 -3.08 -0.66 7.50
N SER A 78 -3.77 -1.49 8.27
CA SER A 78 -3.73 -1.43 9.73
C SER A 78 -3.70 -2.83 10.33
N GLY A 79 -3.05 -2.98 11.48
CA GLY A 79 -2.95 -4.25 12.20
C GLY A 79 -2.91 -4.04 13.70
N ASP A 80 -3.12 -5.13 14.44
CA ASP A 80 -3.02 -5.18 15.89
C ASP A 80 -1.55 -5.38 16.32
N ALA A 81 -1.24 -5.15 17.61
CA ALA A 81 0.12 -5.22 18.16
C ALA A 81 0.48 -6.59 18.76
#